data_AF-A0A1W1V945-F1
#
_entry.id   AF-A0A1W1V945-F1
#
_cell.length_a   1.000
_cell.length_b   1.000
_cell.length_c   1.000
_cell.angle_alpha   90.00
_cell.angle_beta   90.00
_cell.angle_gamma   90.00
#
_symmetry.space_group_name_H-M   'P 1'
#
loop_
_entity.id
_entity.type
_entity.pdbx_description
1 polymer ?
#
loop_
_entity_poly.entity_id
_entity_poly.type
_entity_poly.pdbx_seq_one_letter_code
_entity_poly.pdbx_strand_id
1 'polypeptide(L)' 'MNARPLTWRDYYQVIATLAYLGIGITILLRAHTLMPTFPWIVGGTFLAFSLYRLYFIWRYFRSWKMLRRDER' A
#
# COMPACT_ATOMS: atom_id res chain seq x y z
N MET A 1 -6.20 16.98 -20.38
CA MET A 1 -6.60 16.37 -19.10
C MET A 1 -5.84 17.07 -17.99
N ASN A 2 -6.54 17.70 -17.03
CA ASN A 2 -5.91 18.53 -15.99
C ASN A 2 -4.97 17.70 -15.10
N ALA A 3 -3.66 17.94 -15.19
CA ALA A 3 -2.67 17.42 -14.27
C ALA A 3 -2.92 18.06 -12.88
N ARG A 4 -3.73 17.38 -12.05
CA ARG A 4 -3.94 17.83 -10.67
C ARG A 4 -2.62 17.62 -9.91
N PRO A 5 -2.08 18.65 -9.23
CA PRO A 5 -0.90 18.48 -8.41
C PRO A 5 -1.18 17.44 -7.33
N LEU A 6 -0.20 16.58 -7.04
CA LEU A 6 -0.30 15.59 -5.96
C LEU A 6 -0.73 16.30 -4.68
N THR A 7 -1.89 15.92 -4.16
CA THR A 7 -2.41 16.56 -2.95
C THR A 7 -1.74 15.96 -1.72
N TRP A 8 -1.62 16.75 -0.65
CA TRP A 8 -1.14 16.29 0.66
C TRP A 8 -1.83 15.01 1.14
N ARG A 9 -3.11 14.83 0.78
CA ARG A 9 -3.91 13.62 1.07
C ARG A 9 -3.33 12.36 0.41
N ASP A 10 -2.79 12.47 -0.80
CA ASP A 10 -2.18 11.35 -1.52
C ASP A 10 -0.91 10.89 -0.81
N TYR A 11 -0.09 11.84 -0.32
CA TYR A 11 1.08 11.55 0.50
C TYR A 11 0.70 10.80 1.79
N TYR A 12 -0.37 11.22 2.46
CA TYR A 12 -0.88 10.53 3.66
C TYR A 12 -1.31 9.10 3.34
N GLN A 13 -1.98 8.87 2.21
CA GLN A 13 -2.40 7.53 1.81
C GLN A 13 -1.21 6.60 1.56
N VAL A 14 -0.14 7.10 0.94
CA VAL A 14 1.09 6.31 0.71
C VAL A 14 1.76 5.95 2.04
N ILE A 15 1.97 6.93 2.92
CA ILE A 15 2.61 6.72 4.23
C ILE A 15 1.76 5.76 5.08
N ALA A 16 0.45 5.97 5.13
CA ALA A 16 -0.46 5.08 5.86
C ALA A 16 -0.42 3.65 5.29
N THR A 17 -0.34 3.48 3.98
CA THR A 17 -0.23 2.15 3.34
C THR A 17 1.07 1.46 3.73
N LEU A 18 2.19 2.17 3.77
CA LEU A 18 3.48 1.62 4.23
C LEU A 18 3.42 1.25 5.72
N ALA A 19 2.79 2.08 6.56
CA ALA A 19 2.59 1.78 7.97
C ALA A 19 1.74 0.51 8.16
N TYR A 20 0.63 0.38 7.45
CA TYR A 20 -0.23 -0.81 7.49
C TYR A 20 0.48 -2.07 7.00
N LEU A 21 1.32 -1.95 5.97
CA LEU A 21 2.17 -3.05 5.50
C LEU A 21 3.13 -3.50 6.59
N GLY A 22 3.84 -2.56 7.23
CA GLY A 22 4.77 -2.86 8.32
C GLY A 22 4.08 -3.50 9.52
N ILE A 23 2.90 -2.99 9.92
CA ILE A 23 2.09 -3.57 11.00
C ILE A 23 1.68 -5.00 10.65
N GLY A 24 1.17 -5.24 9.45
CA GLY A 24 0.76 -6.57 8.98
C GLY A 24 1.90 -7.59 9.01
N ILE A 25 3.08 -7.20 8.51
CA ILE A 25 4.30 -8.03 8.57
C ILE A 25 4.69 -8.33 10.01
N THR A 26 4.70 -7.32 10.87
CA THR A 26 5.07 -7.47 12.29
C THR A 26 4.12 -8.45 13.01
N ILE A 27 2.82 -8.36 12.75
CA ILE A 27 1.82 -9.28 13.31
C ILE A 27 2.06 -10.71 12.80
N LEU A 28 2.33 -10.89 11.51
CA LEU A 28 2.61 -12.21 10.93
C LEU A 28 3.89 -12.85 11.50
N LEU A 29 4.96 -12.06 11.67
CA LEU A 29 6.19 -12.52 12.30
C LEU A 29 5.95 -12.95 13.76
N ARG A 30 5.13 -12.21 14.50
CA ARG A 30 4.74 -12.56 15.88
C ARG A 30 3.78 -13.76 15.94
N ALA A 31 2.93 -13.93 14.93
CA ALA A 31 2.03 -15.07 14.81
C ALA A 31 2.79 -16.37 14.54
N HIS A 32 3.93 -16.28 13.84
CA HIS A 32 4.79 -17.42 13.57
C HIS A 32 5.44 -18.00 14.84
N THR A 33 5.78 -17.16 15.82
CA THR A 33 6.43 -17.61 17.07
C THR A 33 5.47 -18.17 18.12
N LEU A 34 4.20 -17.74 18.13
CA LEU A 34 3.22 -18.13 19.15
C LEU A 34 2.21 -19.20 18.67
N MET A 35 2.24 -19.57 17.36
CA MET A 35 1.29 -20.47 16.69
C MET A 35 -0.23 -20.25 16.92
N PRO A 36 -0.78 -19.04 17.15
CA PRO A 36 -2.23 -18.90 17.26
C PRO A 36 -2.82 -18.67 15.86
N THR A 37 -3.89 -19.38 15.50
CA THR A 37 -4.50 -19.31 14.14
C THR A 37 -5.06 -17.92 13.82
N PHE A 38 -5.53 -17.19 14.83
CA PHE A 38 -6.21 -15.89 14.69
C PHE A 38 -5.31 -14.76 14.13
N PRO A 39 -4.09 -14.50 14.65
CA PRO A 39 -3.21 -13.46 14.12
C PRO A 39 -2.66 -13.74 12.71
N TRP A 40 -2.70 -14.99 12.23
CA TRP A 40 -2.42 -15.29 10.81
C TRP A 40 -3.52 -14.76 9.89
N ILE A 41 -4.79 -14.91 10.27
CA ILE A 41 -5.94 -14.41 9.50
C ILE A 41 -5.93 -12.87 9.50
N VAL A 42 -5.73 -12.26 10.68
CA VAL A 42 -5.72 -10.79 10.83
C VAL A 42 -4.49 -10.18 10.14
N GLY A 43 -3.30 -10.76 10.35
CA GLY A 43 -2.07 -10.32 9.69
C GLY A 43 -2.15 -10.48 8.17
N GLY A 44 -2.69 -11.60 7.69
CA GLY A 44 -2.89 -11.87 6.27
C GLY A 44 -3.87 -10.91 5.61
N THR A 45 -5.01 -10.61 6.25
CA THR A 45 -5.97 -9.63 5.73
C THR A 45 -5.40 -8.21 5.69
N PHE A 46 -4.67 -7.79 6.72
CA PHE A 46 -3.97 -6.49 6.72
C PHE A 46 -2.89 -6.41 5.62
N LEU A 47 -2.14 -7.49 5.42
CA LEU A 47 -1.12 -7.56 4.36
C LEU A 47 -1.77 -7.49 2.97
N ALA A 48 -2.82 -8.28 2.73
CA ALA A 48 -3.56 -8.28 1.47
C ALA A 48 -4.18 -6.91 1.16
N PHE A 49 -4.76 -6.25 2.17
CA PHE A 49 -5.33 -4.91 2.01
C PHE A 49 -4.25 -3.85 1.70
N SER A 50 -3.09 -3.97 2.36
CA SER A 50 -1.95 -3.07 2.11
C SER A 50 -1.38 -3.27 0.71
N LEU A 51 -1.25 -4.51 0.25
CA LEU A 51 -0.81 -4.84 -1.12
C LEU A 51 -1.81 -4.35 -2.17
N TYR A 52 -3.12 -4.49 -1.92
CA TYR A 52 -4.16 -3.97 -2.81
C TYR A 52 -4.04 -2.44 -2.97
N ARG A 53 -3.85 -1.71 -1.87
CA ARG A 53 -3.61 -0.26 -1.91
C ARG A 53 -2.31 0.10 -2.62
N LEU A 54 -1.24 -0.65 -2.38
CA LEU A 54 0.06 -0.44 -3.02
C LEU A 54 -0.03 -0.62 -4.53
N TYR A 55 -0.76 -1.64 -5.01
CA TYR A 55 -1.01 -1.85 -6.44
C TYR A 55 -1.76 -0.67 -7.06
N PHE A 56 -2.75 -0.11 -6.36
CA PHE A 56 -3.51 1.04 -6.85
C PHE A 56 -2.64 2.29 -6.93
N ILE A 57 -1.82 2.55 -5.92
CA ILE A 57 -0.83 3.64 -5.91
C ILE A 57 0.17 3.46 -7.06
N TRP A 58 0.73 2.26 -7.22
CA TRP A 58 1.67 1.95 -8.29
C TRP A 58 1.05 2.21 -9.67
N ARG A 59 -0.19 1.75 -9.89
CA ARG A 59 -0.92 1.96 -11.13
C ARG A 59 -1.16 3.45 -11.38
N TYR A 60 -1.53 4.21 -10.36
CA TYR A 60 -1.71 5.65 -10.44
C TYR A 60 -0.42 6.37 -10.87
N PHE A 61 0.71 6.07 -10.22
CA PHE A 61 2.01 6.63 -10.57
C PHE A 61 2.49 6.19 -11.96
N ARG A 62 2.22 4.95 -12.37
CA ARG A 62 2.57 4.45 -13.71
C ARG A 62 1.79 5.17 -14.81
N SER A 63 0.50 5.39 -14.64
CA SER A 63 -0.33 6.18 -15.57
C SER A 63 0.14 7.63 -15.65
N TRP A 64 0.52 8.22 -14.51
CA TRP A 64 1.09 9.57 -14.46
C TRP A 64 2.45 9.66 -15.19
N LYS A 65 3.28 8.60 -15.11
CA LYS A 65 4.58 8.55 -15.79
C LYS A 65 4.45 8.37 -17.30
N MET A 66 3.43 7.65 -17.78
CA MET A 66 3.14 7.55 -19.22
C MET A 66 2.75 8.90 -19.82
N LEU A 67 1.85 9.64 -19.16
CA LEU A 67 1.43 10.99 -19.59
C LEU A 67 2.60 11.97 -19.74
N ARG A 68 3.61 11.91 -18.86
CA ARG A 68 4.81 12.75 -18.94
C ARG A 68 5.79 12.36 -20.06
N ARG A 69 5.61 11.18 -20.67
CA ARG A 69 6.48 10.67 -21.74
C ARG A 69 5.96 11.05 -23.13
N ASP A 70 4.66 11.27 -23.27
CA ASP A 70 4.01 11.70 -24.52
C ASP A 70 4.08 13.23 -24.75
N GLU A 71 4.54 13.99 -23.75
CA GLU A 71 4.71 15.45 -23.80
C GLU A 71 6.16 15.88 -24.16
N ARG A 72 7.06 14.91 -24.40
CA ARG A 72 8.43 15.13 -24.92
C ARG A 72 8.54 14.65 -26.35
#